data_AF-A0AAP3M4F8-F1
#
_entry.id   AF-A0AAP3M4F8-F1
#
_cell.length_a   1.000
_cell.length_b   1.000
_cell.length_c   1.000
_cell.angle_alpha   90.00
_cell.angle_beta   90.00
_cell.angle_gamma   90.00
#
_symmetry.space_group_name_H-M   'P 1'
#
loop_
_entity.id
_entity.type
_entity.pdbx_description
1 polymer ?
#
loop_
_entity_poly.entity_id
_entity_poly.type
_entity_poly.pdbx_seq_one_letter_code
_entity_poly.pdbx_strand_id
1 'polypeptide(L)'
;MARKKEISKDKILDTAYKMAIKDGIEGLTARSIAKAGHFSTQPLYLEFNNMDDLRNQVLRRISNDLRTHTLQQKYVGEPLIDLDLSYIDF
;
A
#
# COMPACT_ATOMS: atom_id res chain seq x y z
N MET A 1 -2.59 -13.73 30.13
CA MET A 1 -2.09 -12.51 29.46
C MET A 1 -2.38 -12.62 27.97
N ALA A 2 -2.95 -11.61 27.33
CA ALA A 2 -3.16 -11.63 25.88
C ALA A 2 -1.81 -11.66 25.16
N ARG A 3 -1.62 -12.62 24.25
CA ARG A 3 -0.40 -12.78 23.46
C ARG A 3 -0.16 -11.49 22.67
N LYS A 4 1.02 -10.88 22.81
CA LYS A 4 1.42 -9.72 22.00
C LYS A 4 1.28 -10.11 20.52
N LYS A 5 0.49 -9.37 19.73
CA LYS A 5 0.46 -9.55 18.27
C LYS A 5 1.88 -9.35 17.75
N GLU A 6 2.45 -10.40 17.16
CA GLU A 6 3.86 -10.41 16.77
C GLU A 6 4.13 -9.42 15.62
N ILE A 7 3.14 -9.22 14.73
CA ILE A 7 3.14 -8.21 13.66
C ILE A 7 1.70 -7.70 13.46
N SER A 8 1.50 -6.39 13.29
CA SER A 8 0.19 -5.79 13.05
C SER A 8 -0.21 -5.83 11.57
N LYS A 9 -1.52 -5.85 11.30
CA LYS A 9 -2.09 -5.69 9.96
C LYS A 9 -1.57 -4.45 9.23
N ASP A 10 -1.47 -3.33 9.95
CA ASP A 10 -0.99 -2.06 9.38
C ASP A 10 0.47 -2.14 8.93
N LYS A 11 1.34 -2.82 9.68
CA LYS A 11 2.74 -3.03 9.29
C LYS A 11 2.84 -3.87 8.02
N ILE A 12 1.99 -4.88 7.87
CA ILE A 12 1.91 -5.69 6.65
C ILE A 12 1.41 -4.85 5.47
N LEU A 13 0.33 -4.08 5.67
CA LEU A 13 -0.22 -3.19 4.64
C LEU A 13 0.80 -2.12 4.20
N ASP A 14 1.56 -1.55 5.14
CA ASP A 14 2.58 -0.55 4.82
C ASP A 14 3.75 -1.14 4.02
N THR A 15 4.18 -2.35 4.38
CA THR A 15 5.19 -3.09 3.62
C THR A 15 4.71 -3.37 2.19
N ALA A 16 3.48 -3.89 2.06
CA ALA A 16 2.89 -4.21 0.76
C ALA A 16 2.62 -2.95 -0.09
N TYR A 17 2.21 -1.84 0.53
CA TYR A 17 2.04 -0.55 -0.14
C TYR A 17 3.34 -0.07 -0.78
N LYS A 18 4.43 -0.03 -0.01
CA LYS A 18 5.75 0.38 -0.50
C LYS A 18 6.24 -0.51 -1.64
N MET A 19 6.01 -1.81 -1.54
CA MET A 19 6.33 -2.75 -2.60
C MET A 19 5.49 -2.50 -3.86
N ALA A 20 4.19 -2.23 -3.73
CA ALA A 20 3.32 -1.99 -4.88
C ALA A 20 3.69 -0.71 -5.64
N ILE A 21 4.07 0.35 -4.92
CA ILE A 21 4.53 1.62 -5.52
C ILE A 21 5.83 1.41 -6.29
N LYS A 22 6.75 0.59 -5.77
CA LYS A 22 8.07 0.37 -6.36
C LYS A 22 8.08 -0.67 -7.48
N ASP A 23 7.46 -1.82 -7.24
CA ASP A 23 7.63 -3.05 -8.04
C ASP A 23 6.32 -3.51 -8.70
N GLY A 24 5.20 -2.79 -8.49
CA GLY A 24 3.88 -3.13 -9.01
C GLY A 24 3.12 -4.16 -8.15
N ILE A 25 1.80 -4.24 -8.37
CA ILE A 25 0.92 -5.03 -7.49
C ILE A 25 1.01 -6.55 -7.70
N GLU A 26 1.37 -6.98 -8.92
CA GLU A 26 1.49 -8.41 -9.26
C GLU A 26 2.59 -9.10 -8.44
N GLY A 27 3.61 -8.34 -8.01
CA GLY A 27 4.69 -8.82 -7.16
C GLY A 27 4.30 -9.09 -5.70
N LEU A 28 3.08 -8.71 -5.29
CA LEU A 28 2.59 -8.93 -3.93
C LEU A 28 2.19 -10.39 -3.74
N THR A 29 3.06 -11.15 -3.08
CA THR A 29 2.80 -12.52 -2.62
C THR A 29 3.09 -12.57 -1.12
N ALA A 30 2.53 -13.56 -0.43
CA ALA A 30 2.76 -13.67 1.00
C ALA A 30 4.27 -13.75 1.34
N ARG A 31 5.03 -14.49 0.51
CA ARG A 31 6.47 -14.67 0.66
C ARG A 31 7.28 -13.41 0.36
N SER A 32 6.93 -12.67 -0.70
CA SER A 32 7.65 -11.44 -1.05
C SER A 32 7.42 -10.35 0.00
N ILE A 33 6.19 -10.20 0.51
CA ILE A 33 5.85 -9.25 1.57
C ILE A 33 6.56 -9.61 2.88
N ALA A 34 6.49 -10.88 3.29
CA ALA A 34 7.18 -11.37 4.49
C ALA A 34 8.70 -11.12 4.44
N LYS A 35 9.30 -11.39 3.27
CA LYS A 35 10.72 -11.12 3.02
C LYS A 35 11.05 -9.63 3.14
N ALA A 36 10.25 -8.76 2.53
CA ALA A 36 10.47 -7.31 2.55
C ALA A 36 10.27 -6.70 3.96
N GLY A 37 9.32 -7.24 4.73
CA GLY A 37 8.99 -6.75 6.07
C GLY A 37 9.80 -7.39 7.20
N HIS A 38 10.69 -8.33 6.87
CA HIS A 38 11.50 -9.11 7.81
C HIS A 38 10.67 -9.84 8.88
N PHE A 39 9.60 -10.52 8.45
CA PHE A 39 8.76 -11.38 9.29
C PHE A 39 8.40 -12.69 8.58
N SER A 40 7.82 -13.66 9.29
CA SER A 40 7.35 -14.92 8.70
C SER A 40 6.09 -14.71 7.86
N THR A 41 5.67 -15.68 7.06
CA THR A 41 4.41 -15.56 6.30
C THR A 41 3.15 -15.72 7.18
N GLN A 42 3.30 -16.22 8.40
CA GLN A 42 2.17 -16.55 9.28
C GLN A 42 1.27 -15.35 9.64
N PRO A 43 1.79 -14.15 9.98
CA PRO A 43 0.95 -12.98 10.24
C PRO A 43 0.04 -12.58 9.08
N LEU A 44 0.43 -12.82 7.83
CA LEU A 44 -0.43 -12.50 6.68
C LEU A 44 -1.67 -13.39 6.65
N TYR A 45 -1.51 -14.68 6.93
CA TYR A 45 -2.63 -15.63 6.98
C TYR A 45 -3.55 -15.40 8.19
N LEU A 46 -3.08 -14.70 9.23
CA LEU A 46 -3.88 -14.34 10.41
C LEU A 46 -4.62 -13.01 10.23
N GLU A 47 -4.04 -12.05 9.50
CA GLU A 47 -4.55 -10.68 9.41
C GLU A 47 -5.35 -10.41 8.12
N PHE A 48 -5.28 -11.30 7.12
CA PHE A 48 -5.98 -11.18 5.83
C PHE A 48 -6.70 -12.46 5.44
N ASN A 49 -7.87 -12.32 4.80
CA ASN A 49 -8.67 -13.46 4.37
C ASN A 49 -7.97 -14.28 3.29
N ASN A 50 -7.34 -13.59 2.34
CA ASN A 50 -6.55 -14.16 1.24
C ASN A 50 -5.67 -13.06 0.62
N MET A 51 -4.87 -13.43 -0.39
CA MET A 51 -4.00 -12.47 -1.07
C MET A 51 -4.76 -11.42 -1.88
N ASP A 52 -5.95 -11.73 -2.38
CA ASP A 52 -6.74 -10.78 -3.15
C ASP A 52 -7.34 -9.70 -2.24
N ASP A 53 -7.77 -10.06 -1.04
CA ASP A 53 -8.16 -9.12 0.02
C ASP A 53 -7.00 -8.15 0.35
N LEU A 54 -5.79 -8.67 0.54
CA LEU A 54 -4.60 -7.85 0.78
C LEU A 54 -4.35 -6.89 -0.40
N ARG A 55 -4.33 -7.39 -1.64
CA ARG A 55 -4.11 -6.56 -2.84
C ARG A 55 -5.19 -5.49 -2.99
N ASN A 56 -6.45 -5.84 -2.77
CA ASN A 56 -7.56 -4.89 -2.81
C ASN A 56 -7.43 -3.80 -1.74
N GLN A 57 -7.00 -4.14 -0.52
CA GLN A 57 -6.73 -3.14 0.51
C GLN A 57 -5.55 -2.23 0.15
N VAL A 58 -4.50 -2.77 -0.49
CA VAL A 58 -3.39 -1.96 -1.02
C VAL A 58 -3.88 -1.02 -2.13
N LEU A 59 -4.66 -1.50 -3.11
CA LEU A 59 -5.24 -0.65 -4.16
C LEU A 59 -6.13 0.45 -3.60
N ARG A 60 -6.95 0.14 -2.59
CA ARG A 60 -7.78 1.14 -1.89
C ARG A 60 -6.91 2.21 -1.24
N ARG A 61 -5.81 1.82 -0.59
CA ARG A 61 -4.86 2.77 0.00
C ARG A 61 -4.21 3.65 -1.06
N ILE A 62 -3.72 3.07 -2.17
CA ILE A 62 -3.14 3.82 -3.29
C ILE A 62 -4.17 4.80 -3.88
N SER A 63 -5.39 4.34 -4.17
CA SER A 63 -6.44 5.21 -4.72
C SER A 63 -6.80 6.35 -3.78
N ASN A 64 -6.85 6.08 -2.47
CA ASN A 64 -7.10 7.12 -1.48
C ASN A 64 -5.96 8.14 -1.44
N ASP A 65 -4.72 7.67 -1.44
CA ASP A 65 -3.54 8.55 -1.42
C ASP A 65 -3.48 9.46 -2.65
N LEU A 66 -3.70 8.88 -3.84
CA LEU A 66 -3.81 9.63 -5.09
C LEU A 66 -4.90 10.70 -5.01
N ARG A 67 -6.11 10.34 -4.55
CA ARG A 67 -7.25 11.27 -4.50
C ARG A 67 -7.08 12.40 -3.49
N THR A 68 -6.39 12.15 -2.38
CA THR A 68 -6.36 13.05 -1.22
C THR A 68 -5.07 13.85 -1.09
N HIS A 69 -3.95 13.33 -1.58
CA HIS A 69 -2.64 13.96 -1.42
C HIS A 69 -1.97 14.27 -2.77
N THR A 70 -1.94 13.33 -3.71
CA THR A 70 -1.21 13.52 -4.97
C THR A 70 -1.97 14.41 -5.95
N LEU A 71 -3.20 14.05 -6.34
CA LEU A 71 -3.96 14.76 -7.37
C LEU A 71 -4.61 16.06 -6.87
N GLN A 72 -4.37 16.44 -5.61
CA GLN A 72 -4.82 17.70 -5.00
C GLN A 72 -3.69 18.72 -4.87
N GLN A 73 -2.48 18.40 -5.34
CA GLN A 73 -1.37 19.34 -5.33
C GLN A 73 -1.71 20.56 -6.20
N LYS A 74 -1.27 21.73 -5.75
CA LYS A 74 -1.43 22.99 -6.48
C LYS A 74 -0.05 23.51 -6.87
N TYR A 75 0.15 23.71 -8.17
CA TYR A 75 1.39 24.23 -8.72
C TYR A 75 1.18 25.67 -9.20
N VAL A 76 0.15 25.86 -10.03
CA VAL A 76 -0.20 27.15 -10.65
C VAL A 76 -1.62 27.59 -10.36
N GLY A 77 -2.44 26.73 -9.74
CA GLY A 77 -3.82 27.06 -9.33
C GLY A 77 -4.87 26.82 -10.41
N GLU A 78 -4.47 26.31 -11.57
CA GLU A 78 -5.37 25.92 -12.67
C GLU A 78 -5.66 24.41 -12.58
N PRO A 79 -6.91 23.99 -12.28
CA PRO A 79 -7.18 22.61 -11.87
C PRO A 79 -6.74 21.52 -12.86
N LEU A 80 -6.86 21.74 -14.17
CA LEU A 80 -6.44 20.76 -15.17
C LEU A 80 -4.91 20.70 -15.29
N ILE A 81 -4.24 21.84 -15.23
CA ILE A 81 -2.77 21.91 -15.31
C ILE A 81 -2.15 21.32 -14.03
N ASP A 82 -2.72 21.66 -12.87
CA ASP A 82 -2.28 21.13 -11.58
C ASP A 82 -2.48 19.60 -11.52
N LEU A 83 -3.56 19.06 -12.09
CA LEU A 83 -3.78 17.62 -12.20
C LEU A 83 -2.71 16.95 -13.08
N ASP A 84 -2.41 17.52 -14.25
CA ASP A 84 -1.40 17.00 -15.17
C ASP A 84 0.00 17.02 -14.55
N LEU A 85 0.37 18.11 -13.86
CA LEU A 85 1.63 18.22 -13.15
C LEU A 85 1.72 17.24 -11.97
N SER A 86 0.62 17.09 -11.20
CA SER A 86 0.54 16.11 -10.12
C SER A 86 0.76 14.68 -10.59
N TYR A 87 0.32 14.37 -11.81
CA TYR A 87 0.51 13.05 -12.41
C TYR A 87 1.97 12.81 -12.84
N ILE A 88 2.67 13.84 -13.31
CA ILE A 88 4.09 13.75 -13.71
C ILE A 88 5.00 13.60 -12.47
N ASP A 89 4.65 14.22 -11.35
CA ASP A 89 5.42 14.18 -10.11
C ASP A 89 5.18 12.92 -9.25
N PHE A 90 4.17 12.09 -9.59
CA PHE A 90 3.84 10.83 -8.91
C PHE A 90 4.81 9.70 -9.27
#